data_AF-A0A2J0HP48-F1
#
_entry.id   AF-A0A2J0HP48-F1
#
_cell.length_a   1.000
_cell.length_b   1.000
_cell.length_c   1.000
_cell.angle_alpha   90.00
_cell.angle_beta   90.00
_cell.angle_gamma   90.00
#
_symmetry.space_group_name_H-M   'P 1'
#
loop_
_entity.id
_entity.type
_entity.pdbx_description
1 polymer ?
#
loop_
_entity_poly.entity_id
_entity_poly.type
_entity_poly.pdbx_seq_one_letter_code
_entity_poly.pdbx_strand_id
1 'polypeptide(L)'
;MENSEKFIWKGTEFWTKEIKQSGVFDRLRDFNDVITGKEAPHLKSGYGEPVIQDVTLDGKICDIYHTDHKPSDTGCRIYIHIKG
;
A
#
# COMPACT_ATOMS: atom_id res chain seq x y z
N MET A 1 24.50 -17.46 9.47
CA MET A 1 24.71 -16.29 8.59
C MET A 1 23.33 -15.79 8.21
N GLU A 2 22.93 -14.65 8.78
CA GLU A 2 21.65 -14.01 8.48
C GLU A 2 21.60 -13.66 6.98
N ASN A 3 20.62 -14.23 6.28
CA ASN A 3 20.19 -13.73 4.98
C ASN A 3 19.59 -12.34 5.23
N SER A 4 20.41 -11.30 5.16
CA SER A 4 19.93 -9.95 4.92
C SER A 4 19.37 -9.92 3.50
N GLU A 5 18.11 -10.34 3.36
CA GLU A 5 17.30 -10.05 2.19
C GLU A 5 17.52 -8.58 1.88
N LYS A 6 18.22 -8.28 0.78
CA LYS A 6 18.48 -6.91 0.35
C LYS A 6 17.12 -6.25 0.19
N PHE A 7 16.76 -5.39 1.15
CA PHE A 7 15.53 -4.61 1.13
C PHE A 7 15.62 -3.64 -0.04
N ILE A 8 15.12 -4.04 -1.21
CA ILE A 8 14.90 -3.10 -2.30
C ILE A 8 13.65 -2.31 -1.94
N TRP A 9 13.87 -1.16 -1.30
CA TRP A 9 12.83 -0.16 -1.13
C TRP A 9 12.43 0.33 -2.53
N LYS A 10 11.24 -0.08 -2.97
CA LYS A 10 10.67 0.37 -4.23
C LYS A 10 9.92 1.67 -3.98
N GLY A 11 10.18 2.68 -4.80
CA GLY A 11 9.61 4.02 -4.64
C GLY A 11 8.14 4.11 -5.08
N THR A 12 7.51 5.24 -4.77
CA THR A 12 6.12 5.58 -5.10
C THR A 12 5.76 5.30 -6.56
N GLU A 13 6.60 5.69 -7.52
CA GLU A 13 6.32 5.49 -8.95
C GLU A 13 6.18 4.02 -9.34
N PHE A 14 7.02 3.15 -8.76
CA PHE A 14 6.95 1.71 -9.01
C PHE A 14 5.60 1.16 -8.54
N TRP A 15 5.22 1.46 -7.29
CA TRP A 15 3.98 0.93 -6.72
C TRP A 15 2.74 1.51 -7.39
N THR A 16 2.75 2.79 -7.75
CA THR A 16 1.67 3.40 -8.55
C THR A 16 1.49 2.67 -9.87
N LYS A 17 2.57 2.24 -10.53
CA LYS A 17 2.49 1.46 -11.76
C LYS A 17 1.88 0.08 -11.51
N GLU A 18 2.34 -0.64 -10.48
CA GLU A 18 1.78 -1.96 -10.11
C GLU A 18 0.28 -1.88 -9.80
N ILE A 19 -0.14 -0.86 -9.05
CA ILE A 19 -1.57 -0.64 -8.71
C ILE A 19 -2.41 -0.35 -9.97
N LYS A 20 -1.86 0.40 -10.93
CA LYS A 20 -2.53 0.62 -12.22
C LYS A 20 -2.64 -0.67 -13.03
N GLN A 21 -1.59 -1.47 -13.05
CA GLN A 21 -1.56 -2.73 -13.79
C GLN A 21 -2.48 -3.81 -13.18
N SER A 22 -2.72 -3.77 -11.87
CA SER A 22 -3.69 -4.66 -11.22
C SER A 22 -5.15 -4.26 -11.42
N GLY A 23 -5.42 -3.10 -12.04
CA GLY A 23 -6.76 -2.65 -12.40
C GLY A 23 -7.58 -2.11 -11.23
N VAL A 24 -6.96 -1.88 -10.07
CA VAL A 24 -7.66 -1.39 -8.87
C VAL A 24 -7.46 0.10 -8.62
N PHE A 25 -6.70 0.79 -9.46
CA PHE A 25 -6.36 2.21 -9.29
C PHE A 25 -7.60 3.10 -9.14
N ASP A 26 -8.63 2.91 -9.96
CA ASP A 26 -9.85 3.72 -9.93
C ASP A 26 -10.73 3.49 -8.68
N ARG A 27 -10.39 2.49 -7.87
CA ARG A 27 -11.03 2.21 -6.57
C ARG A 27 -10.33 2.92 -5.42
N LEU A 28 -9.14 3.46 -5.67
CA LEU A 28 -8.41 4.25 -4.70
C LEU A 28 -8.78 5.72 -4.86
N ARG A 29 -8.70 6.44 -3.75
CA ARG A 29 -8.68 7.90 -3.78
C ARG A 29 -7.31 8.38 -4.23
N ASP A 30 -7.21 9.66 -4.54
CA ASP A 30 -5.95 10.29 -4.90
C ASP A 30 -4.92 10.11 -3.77
N PHE A 31 -3.72 9.68 -4.15
CA PHE A 31 -2.57 9.56 -3.27
C PHE A 31 -1.31 10.07 -3.97
N ASN A 32 -0.38 10.61 -3.19
CA ASN A 32 0.90 11.13 -3.66
C ASN A 32 2.10 10.36 -3.07
N ASP A 33 1.86 9.48 -2.11
CA ASP A 33 2.89 8.76 -1.39
C ASP A 33 2.49 7.32 -1.11
N VAL A 34 3.46 6.41 -1.18
CA VAL A 34 3.29 4.98 -0.95
C VAL A 34 4.34 4.48 0.03
N ILE A 35 3.87 3.89 1.12
CA ILE A 35 4.70 3.14 2.07
C ILE A 35 4.40 1.66 1.90
N THR A 36 5.39 0.80 2.14
CA THR A 36 5.19 -0.65 2.14
C THR A 36 5.75 -1.31 3.38
N GLY A 37 5.15 -2.41 3.83
CA GLY A 37 5.73 -3.27 4.86
C GLY A 37 5.14 -4.66 4.91
N LYS A 38 5.76 -5.54 5.70
CA LYS A 38 5.36 -6.94 5.87
C LYS A 38 4.30 -7.15 6.96
N GLU A 39 4.02 -6.10 7.74
CA GLU A 39 3.01 -6.10 8.80
C GLU A 39 1.90 -5.12 8.42
N ALA A 40 0.67 -5.41 8.83
CA ALA A 40 -0.42 -4.45 8.68
C ALA A 40 -0.11 -3.17 9.49
N PRO A 41 -0.54 -1.98 9.02
CA PRO A 41 -0.37 -0.75 9.77
C PRO A 41 -1.10 -0.85 11.11
N HIS A 42 -0.46 -0.38 12.18
CA HIS A 42 -1.06 -0.42 13.52
C HIS A 42 -2.37 0.38 13.54
N LEU A 43 -3.41 -0.07 14.26
CA LEU A 43 -4.73 0.59 14.27
C LEU A 43 -4.70 2.10 14.62
N LYS A 44 -3.71 2.51 15.42
CA LYS A 44 -3.50 3.93 15.81
C LYS A 44 -2.70 4.77 14.80
N SER A 45 -2.29 4.20 13.67
CA SER A 45 -1.49 4.89 12.64
C SER A 45 -2.31 5.74 11.66
N GLY A 46 -3.63 5.72 11.78
CA GLY A 46 -4.54 6.53 10.96
C GLY A 46 -4.96 5.89 9.63
N TYR A 47 -4.49 4.69 9.32
CA TYR A 47 -4.83 3.94 8.11
C TYR A 47 -6.11 3.10 8.18
N GLY A 48 -6.64 2.90 9.40
CA GLY A 48 -7.85 2.12 9.62
C GLY A 48 -7.80 0.71 9.03
N GLU A 49 -8.91 0.32 8.41
CA GLU A 49 -9.06 -0.96 7.70
C GLU A 49 -8.59 -0.85 6.24
N PRO A 50 -8.17 -1.96 5.61
CA PRO A 50 -7.74 -1.95 4.23
C PRO A 50 -8.90 -1.56 3.29
N VAL A 51 -8.61 -0.68 2.34
CA VAL A 51 -9.57 -0.24 1.30
C VAL A 51 -9.62 -1.23 0.13
N ILE A 52 -8.54 -1.98 -0.07
CA ILE A 52 -8.43 -3.07 -1.05
C ILE A 52 -7.71 -4.22 -0.38
N GLN A 53 -8.28 -5.42 -0.48
CA GLN A 53 -7.73 -6.64 0.09
C GLN A 53 -7.33 -7.62 -1.00
N ASP A 54 -6.32 -8.43 -0.72
CA ASP A 54 -5.87 -9.56 -1.55
C ASP A 54 -5.59 -9.20 -3.02
N VAL A 55 -5.04 -8.02 -3.26
CA VAL A 55 -4.61 -7.59 -4.60
C VAL A 55 -3.21 -8.11 -4.89
N THR A 56 -3.01 -8.66 -6.09
CA THR A 56 -1.67 -9.05 -6.53
C THR A 56 -0.89 -7.83 -7.04
N LEU A 57 0.22 -7.49 -6.37
CA LEU A 57 1.17 -6.44 -6.77
C LEU A 57 2.58 -7.02 -6.73
N ASP A 58 3.39 -6.80 -7.77
CA ASP A 58 4.75 -7.35 -7.85
C ASP A 58 4.80 -8.88 -7.63
N GLY A 59 3.76 -9.59 -8.06
CA GLY A 59 3.61 -11.03 -7.85
C GLY A 59 3.31 -11.47 -6.41
N LYS A 60 3.03 -10.53 -5.50
CA LYS A 60 2.71 -10.81 -4.09
C LYS A 60 1.28 -10.44 -3.76
N ILE A 61 0.67 -11.14 -2.80
CA ILE A 61 -0.65 -10.80 -2.28
C ILE A 61 -0.49 -9.62 -1.32
N CYS A 62 -1.26 -8.56 -1.53
CA CYS A 62 -1.15 -7.33 -0.77
C CYS A 62 -2.52 -6.83 -0.32
N ASP A 63 -2.53 -6.12 0.81
CA ASP A 63 -3.63 -5.21 1.17
C ASP A 63 -3.18 -3.77 0.99
N ILE A 64 -4.08 -2.91 0.53
CA ILE A 64 -3.85 -1.46 0.43
C ILE A 64 -4.71 -0.77 1.47
N TYR A 65 -4.07 0.09 2.25
CA TYR A 65 -4.69 0.98 3.22
C TYR A 65 -4.54 2.41 2.75
N HIS A 66 -5.44 3.28 3.16
CA HIS A 66 -5.44 4.69 2.80
C HIS A 66 -5.63 5.53 4.06
N THR A 67 -4.89 6.62 4.24
CA THR A 67 -5.10 7.52 5.39
C THR A 67 -6.40 8.32 5.28
N ASP A 68 -6.82 8.61 4.04
CA ASP A 68 -8.07 9.32 3.77
C ASP A 68 -9.27 8.37 3.66
N HIS A 69 -10.13 8.41 4.66
CA HIS A 69 -11.35 7.61 4.71
C HIS A 69 -12.61 8.46 4.45
N LYS A 70 -12.56 9.76 4.71
CA LYS A 70 -13.68 10.71 4.58
C LYS A 70 -13.41 11.73 3.46
N PRO A 71 -14.43 12.28 2.79
CA PRO A 71 -14.23 13.20 1.67
C PRO A 71 -13.40 14.45 1.99
N SER A 72 -13.29 14.82 3.27
CA SER A 72 -12.54 15.99 3.75
C SER A 72 -11.07 15.71 4.09
N ASP A 73 -10.63 14.45 4.03
CA ASP A 73 -9.27 14.08 4.45
C ASP A 73 -8.25 14.47 3.36
N THR A 74 -7.03 14.82 3.77
CA THR A 74 -5.96 15.37 2.88
C THR A 74 -4.60 14.69 3.08
N GLY A 75 -4.59 13.52 3.72
CA GLY A 75 -3.38 12.77 4.03
C GLY A 75 -2.74 12.11 2.82
N CYS A 76 -3.50 11.89 1.74
CA CYS A 76 -3.07 11.46 0.40
C CYS A 76 -2.01 10.35 0.37
N ARG A 77 -2.02 9.42 1.33
CA ARG A 77 -0.98 8.39 1.45
C ARG A 77 -1.61 7.02 1.52
N ILE A 78 -1.02 6.07 0.80
CA ILE A 78 -1.34 4.66 0.92
C ILE A 78 -0.23 3.87 1.60
N TYR A 79 -0.64 2.81 2.29
CA TYR A 79 0.25 1.79 2.82
C TYR A 79 -0.08 0.45 2.17
N ILE A 80 0.92 -0.22 1.62
CA ILE A 80 0.80 -1.55 1.05
C ILE A 80 1.37 -2.55 2.04
N HIS A 81 0.49 -3.34 2.64
CA HIS A 81 0.87 -4.50 3.42
C HIS A 81 1.09 -5.67 2.48
N ILE A 82 2.34 -6.15 2.40
CA ILE A 82 2.73 -7.28 1.58
C ILE A 82 2.59 -8.56 2.42
N LYS A 83 1.59 -9.38 2.10
CA LYS A 83 1.36 -10.65 2.79
C LYS A 83 2.41 -11.67 2.35
N GLY A 84 3.06 -12.27 3.34
CA GLY A 84 4.05 -13.35 3.18
C GLY A 84 3.38 -14.68 2.86
#